data_AF-A0A930UGQ5-F1
#
_entry.id   AF-A0A930UGQ5-F1
#
_cell.length_a   1.000
_cell.length_b   1.000
_cell.length_c   1.000
_cell.angle_alpha   90.00
_cell.angle_beta   90.00
_cell.angle_gamma   90.00
#
_symmetry.space_group_name_H-M   'P 1'
#
loop_
_entity.id
_entity.type
_entity.pdbx_description
1 polymer ?
#
loop_
_entity_poly.entity_id
_entity_poly.type
_entity_poly.pdbx_seq_one_letter_code
_entity_poly.pdbx_strand_id
1 'polypeptide(L)'
;LTCSQIAVGHENDLTIAVYCENGSVRWAQENPNELTLVQPYGSPARRLTRSGPELGEWAAAATRTPPGHPEGYLRRTPRPCPASPTA
;
A
#
# COMPACT_ATOMS: atom_id res chain seq x y z
N LEU A 1 18.31 -5.65 -4.52
CA LEU A 1 17.75 -5.84 -3.16
C LEU A 1 18.74 -5.22 -2.18
N THR A 2 18.28 -4.33 -1.30
CA THR A 2 19.11 -3.68 -0.28
C THR A 2 18.50 -3.99 1.09
N CYS A 3 19.32 -4.41 2.05
CA CYS A 3 18.87 -4.70 3.42
C CYS A 3 19.99 -4.30 4.38
N SER A 4 19.66 -3.56 5.44
CA SER A 4 20.60 -3.14 6.46
C SER A 4 19.89 -3.00 7.80
N GLN A 5 20.54 -3.45 8.88
CA GLN A 5 20.08 -3.17 10.24
C GLN A 5 20.49 -1.77 10.71
N ILE A 6 21.56 -1.22 10.13
CA ILE A 6 22.14 0.08 10.52
C ILE A 6 22.33 0.88 9.23
N ALA A 7 21.22 1.36 8.68
CA ALA A 7 21.24 2.38 7.64
C ALA A 7 21.13 3.74 8.33
N VAL A 8 22.27 4.41 8.52
CA VAL A 8 22.30 5.71 9.23
C VAL A 8 21.42 6.71 8.48
N GLY A 9 20.47 7.31 9.20
CA GLY A 9 19.47 8.23 8.62
C GLY A 9 18.20 7.56 8.08
N HIS A 10 18.08 6.23 8.17
CA HIS A 10 16.87 5.48 7.84
C HIS A 10 16.36 4.78 9.11
N GLU A 11 15.18 5.17 9.61
CA GLU A 11 14.61 4.59 10.82
C GLU A 11 13.99 3.22 10.53
N ASN A 12 12.80 3.20 9.92
CA ASN A 12 12.09 1.98 9.55
C ASN A 12 11.67 2.03 8.07
N ASP A 13 12.60 2.44 7.21
CA ASP A 13 12.38 2.70 5.79
C ASP A 13 12.25 1.40 4.95
N LEU A 14 11.21 0.62 5.24
CA LEU A 14 10.81 -0.48 4.39
C LEU A 14 10.09 0.08 3.16
N THR A 15 10.77 0.00 2.01
CA THR A 15 10.20 0.36 0.71
C THR A 15 9.96 -0.90 -0.14
N ILE A 16 8.79 -0.98 -0.76
CA ILE A 16 8.44 -2.01 -1.75
C ILE A 16 8.09 -1.31 -3.06
N ALA A 17 8.72 -1.73 -4.15
CA ALA A 17 8.44 -1.20 -5.48
C ALA A 17 8.38 -2.34 -6.51
N VAL A 18 7.41 -2.26 -7.41
CA VAL A 18 7.22 -3.18 -8.53
C VAL A 18 7.19 -2.36 -9.81
N TYR A 19 8.06 -2.72 -10.76
CA TYR A 19 8.16 -2.07 -12.05
C TYR A 19 7.78 -3.06 -13.14
N CYS A 20 6.92 -2.63 -14.05
CA CYS A 20 6.40 -3.41 -15.15
C CYS A 20 6.43 -2.58 -16.45
N GLU A 21 6.18 -3.23 -17.58
CA GLU A 21 6.16 -2.57 -18.89
C GLU A 21 5.16 -1.40 -18.95
N ASN A 22 3.99 -1.58 -18.37
CA ASN A 22 2.89 -0.60 -18.45
C ASN A 22 2.88 0.42 -17.31
N GLY A 23 3.81 0.34 -16.35
CA GLY A 23 3.76 1.18 -15.17
C GLY A 23 4.54 0.67 -13.98
N SER A 24 4.45 1.40 -12.88
CA SER A 24 5.10 1.04 -11.63
C SER A 24 4.26 1.41 -10.42
N VAL A 25 4.48 0.68 -9.34
CA VAL A 25 3.90 0.96 -8.03
C VAL A 25 5.00 0.99 -6.99
N ARG A 26 4.98 1.99 -6.11
CA ARG A 26 5.91 2.13 -4.98
C ARG A 26 5.14 2.45 -3.70
N TRP A 27 5.49 1.78 -2.63
CA TRP A 27 4.96 1.99 -1.29
C TRP A 27 6.11 2.04 -0.28
N ALA A 28 6.00 2.91 0.74
CA ALA A 28 6.99 3.05 1.79
C ALA A 28 6.32 3.04 3.16
N GLN A 29 6.87 2.28 4.11
CA GLN A 29 6.25 2.07 5.42
C GLN A 29 6.14 3.37 6.23
N GLU A 30 7.06 4.31 6.08
CA GLU A 30 7.04 5.60 6.78
C GLU A 30 5.84 6.46 6.37
N ASN A 31 5.30 6.24 5.16
CA ASN A 31 4.08 6.86 4.67
C ASN A 31 3.06 5.78 4.28
N PRO A 32 2.56 5.00 5.26
CA PRO A 32 1.86 3.74 4.99
C PRO A 32 0.50 3.94 4.32
N ASN A 33 -0.05 5.15 4.42
CA ASN A 33 -1.36 5.52 3.87
C ASN A 33 -1.30 5.95 2.40
N GLU A 34 -0.14 5.87 1.77
CA GLU A 34 0.12 6.43 0.45
C GLU A 34 0.82 5.43 -0.44
N LEU A 35 0.43 5.43 -1.71
CA LEU A 35 1.03 4.59 -2.73
C LEU A 35 1.26 5.44 -3.97
N THR A 36 2.47 5.37 -4.52
CA THR A 36 2.81 6.06 -5.77
C THR A 36 2.56 5.10 -6.92
N LEU A 37 1.69 5.50 -7.85
CA LEU A 37 1.34 4.73 -9.05
C LEU A 37 1.71 5.54 -10.30
N VAL A 38 2.44 4.92 -11.21
CA VAL A 38 2.65 5.42 -12.57
C VAL A 38 2.00 4.42 -13.51
N GLN A 39 0.88 4.78 -14.12
CA GLN A 39 0.20 3.96 -15.12
C GLN A 39 -0.75 4.83 -15.96
N PRO A 40 -0.69 4.75 -17.32
CA PRO A 40 0.26 3.99 -18.13
C PRO A 40 1.69 4.57 -18.09
N TYR A 41 2.67 3.83 -18.62
CA TYR A 41 4.06 4.31 -18.76
C TYR A 41 4.11 5.67 -19.47
N GLY A 42 4.94 6.59 -18.96
CA GLY A 42 5.03 7.97 -19.44
C GLY A 42 3.99 8.95 -18.86
N SER A 43 3.05 8.47 -18.05
CA SER A 43 2.09 9.33 -17.34
C SER A 43 2.71 9.94 -16.07
N PRO A 44 2.20 11.09 -15.59
CA PRO A 44 2.62 11.64 -14.31
C PRO A 44 2.37 10.65 -13.16
N ALA A 45 3.26 10.66 -12.17
CA ALA A 45 3.08 9.89 -10.96
C ALA A 45 1.82 10.36 -10.22
N ARG A 46 0.94 9.41 -9.92
CA ARG A 46 -0.27 9.62 -9.14
C ARG A 46 -0.06 9.12 -7.72
N ARG A 47 -0.57 9.86 -6.76
CA ARG A 47 -0.57 9.47 -5.35
C ARG A 47 -1.94 8.92 -5.00
N LEU A 48 -2.00 7.63 -4.72
CA LEU A 48 -3.19 6.99 -4.19
C LEU A 48 -3.14 7.05 -2.67
N THR A 49 -4.25 7.46 -2.06
CA THR A 49 -4.39 7.50 -0.60
C THR A 49 -5.28 6.36 -0.13
N ARG A 50 -5.00 5.88 1.09
CA ARG A 50 -5.79 4.81 1.73
C ARG A 50 -7.28 5.18 1.76
N SER A 51 -8.13 4.19 1.52
CA SER A 51 -9.58 4.35 1.37
C SER A 51 -10.02 5.25 0.20
N GLY A 52 -9.13 5.56 -0.74
CA GLY A 52 -9.47 6.27 -1.96
C GLY A 52 -10.38 5.44 -2.89
N PRO A 53 -11.19 6.09 -3.73
CA PRO A 53 -12.13 5.42 -4.63
C PRO A 53 -11.46 4.58 -5.72
N GLU A 54 -10.18 4.83 -6.00
CA GLU A 54 -9.39 4.10 -7.01
C GLU A 54 -8.82 2.76 -6.50
N LEU A 55 -9.10 2.39 -5.25
CA LEU A 55 -8.58 1.16 -4.64
C LEU A 55 -9.54 -0.03 -4.82
N GLY A 56 -8.98 -1.22 -5.10
CA GLY A 56 -9.77 -2.45 -5.30
C GLY A 56 -10.40 -3.00 -4.01
N GLU A 57 -11.27 -4.01 -4.17
CA GLU A 57 -12.03 -4.65 -3.09
C GLU A 57 -11.17 -5.14 -1.91
N TRP A 58 -9.97 -5.66 -2.20
CA TRP A 58 -9.03 -6.16 -1.21
C TRP A 58 -8.47 -5.04 -0.32
N ALA A 59 -8.21 -3.87 -0.90
CA ALA A 59 -7.74 -2.72 -0.16
C ALA A 59 -8.85 -2.09 0.69
N ALA A 60 -10.09 -2.09 0.19
CA ALA A 60 -11.25 -1.68 0.96
C ALA A 60 -11.49 -2.61 2.17
N ALA A 61 -11.41 -3.93 1.97
CA ALA A 61 -11.56 -4.92 3.04
C ALA A 61 -10.46 -4.81 4.13
N ALA A 62 -9.26 -4.34 3.75
CA ALA A 62 -8.15 -4.12 4.67
C ALA A 62 -8.22 -2.80 5.45
N THR A 63 -9.02 -1.82 4.98
CA THR A 63 -9.10 -0.48 5.56
C THR A 63 -10.07 -0.46 6.75
N ARG A 64 -9.60 0.00 7.93
CA ARG A 64 -10.45 0.10 9.15
C ARG A 64 -10.95 1.50 9.48
N THR A 65 -10.35 2.54 8.90
CA THR A 65 -10.67 3.93 9.23
C THR A 65 -11.09 4.66 7.98
N PRO A 66 -12.06 5.59 8.11
CA PRO A 66 -12.48 6.40 6.97
C PRO A 66 -11.30 7.19 6.38
N PRO A 67 -11.43 7.58 5.10
CA PRO A 67 -10.43 8.38 4.40
C PRO A 67 -10.10 9.64 5.20
N GLY A 68 -8.81 9.98 5.29
CA GLY A 68 -8.30 11.15 6.01
C GLY A 68 -7.91 10.91 7.47
N HIS A 69 -8.27 9.77 8.08
CA HIS A 69 -7.72 9.39 9.38
C HIS A 69 -6.47 8.51 9.16
N PRO A 70 -5.32 8.78 9.79
CA PRO A 70 -4.15 7.92 9.66
C PRO A 70 -4.36 6.61 10.41
N GLU A 71 -4.12 5.48 9.75
CA GLU A 71 -4.04 4.19 10.44
C GLU A 71 -2.58 3.85 10.75
N GLY A 72 -2.31 3.55 12.01
CA GLY A 72 -0.98 3.14 12.48
C GLY A 72 -0.83 1.62 12.58
N TYR A 73 0.30 1.18 13.12
CA TYR A 73 0.74 -0.21 13.31
C TYR A 73 -0.12 -1.03 14.31
N LEU A 74 -1.41 -0.77 14.44
CA LEU A 74 -2.26 -1.51 15.36
C LEU A 74 -2.52 -2.92 14.80
N ARG A 75 -1.97 -3.94 15.49
CA ARG A 75 -2.05 -5.37 15.16
C ARG A 75 -3.43 -5.77 14.63
N ARG A 76 -3.43 -6.40 13.45
CA ARG A 76 -4.61 -7.00 12.82
C ARG A 76 -4.91 -8.35 13.48
N THR A 77 -6.09 -8.49 14.06
CA THR A 77 -6.73 -9.81 14.17
C THR A 77 -7.36 -10.10 12.80
N PRO A 78 -6.98 -11.18 12.09
CA PRO A 78 -7.56 -11.47 10.79
C PRO A 78 -9.06 -11.68 10.94
N ARG A 79 -9.87 -10.94 10.16
CA ARG A 79 -11.26 -11.35 9.92
C ARG A 79 -11.18 -12.64 9.09
N PRO A 80 -11.96 -13.69 9.42
CA PRO A 80 -12.05 -14.86 8.56
C PRO A 80 -12.49 -14.42 7.16
N CYS A 81 -11.86 -14.96 6.12
CA CYS A 81 -12.34 -14.77 4.75
C CYS A 81 -13.81 -15.18 4.68
N PRO A 82 -14.68 -14.43 3.99
CA PRO A 82 -15.99 -14.96 3.63
C PRO A 82 -15.74 -16.23 2.82
N ALA A 83 -16.28 -17.36 3.29
CA ALA A 83 -16.23 -18.60 2.54
C ALA A 83 -16.80 -18.35 1.14
N SER A 84 -16.04 -18.72 0.10
CA SER A 84 -16.54 -18.71 -1.26
C SER A 84 -17.87 -19.47 -1.29
N PRO A 85 -18.96 -18.92 -1.84
CA PRO A 85 -20.17 -19.70 -2.04
C PRO A 85 -19.80 -20.84 -2.98
N THR A 86 -19.86 -22.05 -2.46
CA THR A 86 -19.77 -23.27 -3.28
C THR A 86 -21.06 -23.34 -4.08
N ALA A 87 -20.98 -23.09 -5.38
CA ALA A 87 -21.98 -23.43 -6.38
C ALA A 87 -21.28 -23.66 -7.72
#